data_AF-A0AA85KDM4-F1
#
_entry.id   AF-A0AA85KDM4-F1
#
_cell.length_a   1.000
_cell.length_b   1.000
_cell.length_c   1.000
_cell.angle_alpha   90.00
_cell.angle_beta   90.00
_cell.angle_gamma   90.00
#
_symmetry.space_group_name_H-M   'P 1'
#
loop_
_entity.id
_entity.type
_entity.pdbx_description
1 polymer ?
#
loop_
_entity_poly.entity_id
_entity_poly.type
_entity_poly.pdbx_seq_one_letter_code
_entity_poly.pdbx_strand_id
1 'polypeptide(L)'
;MSHSTAYFLVGQSYVYVPPKNTAPQKMFGYLFHFVLATILSTGLTDANKSVYNQLDDSAAFQDEQFLPSGSIFLESSLPDDIILDDTWRYRPFPGIQVPVVRSPYPTFGSPWPLPQFWSSSFCYYNLDSENFNFKLNKISNDILKSAINRYTYIIQNKLGFGIYPKIWQHDDYKLPTYNFKNYQLECRRNAGKSHQYDSNTGKNTYKSNIMRRKNHMPFVSHRPYTSYRQYISGQISRLIKKYKLSSLIMPYTGSQKFALLHVIKSGSSWPHIDMDESYILGVSEDGILIVANETWGALRALETLSQLMWTSGDQSYVFINETYIEDFPRFKHRGLMLDTSRHYMSKSVILLNLEAMSYNKLNVFHWHIVDDQSFPYQSHAFPELSAKGAYREDLVYTSKDISEILEFARFRGIRVIPEFDIPGHTRSVSLSHPEIMSQCSQKTGYFGPLNPALNRTYTFLEKLFNEVFSLFVDEYIHLGGDEVETVCWKSDPHIMQSEQYSTQFSPTFWNNYFWRQVQNLVTRIGNSNPDLRRNLIVWQDVLNHVTEVKKTSLIQVWSTSPTSYLSQGHNIVYSTCWYLDSLNDIKRWTDFYLCDPANEID
;
A
#
# COMPACT_ATOMS: atom_id res chain seq x y z
N MET A 1 -27.54 2.29 -34.04
CA MET A 1 -27.71 0.86 -34.30
C MET A 1 -26.35 0.19 -34.31
N SER A 2 -25.97 -0.44 -33.20
CA SER A 2 -25.04 -1.58 -33.11
C SER A 2 -25.33 -2.21 -31.76
N HIS A 3 -25.86 -3.43 -31.79
CA HIS A 3 -26.47 -4.12 -30.66
C HIS A 3 -25.41 -4.62 -29.67
N SER A 4 -25.55 -4.30 -28.38
CA SER A 4 -24.91 -5.00 -27.27
C SER A 4 -25.92 -5.98 -26.69
N THR A 5 -25.80 -7.23 -27.12
CA THR A 5 -26.60 -8.36 -26.62
C THR A 5 -26.02 -8.84 -25.29
N ALA A 6 -26.82 -8.79 -24.24
CA ALA A 6 -26.55 -9.46 -22.97
C ALA A 6 -26.55 -10.99 -23.15
N TYR A 7 -25.57 -11.67 -22.55
CA TYR A 7 -25.62 -13.12 -22.35
C TYR A 7 -25.38 -13.44 -20.88
N PHE A 8 -26.43 -13.93 -20.22
CA PHE A 8 -26.31 -14.85 -19.10
C PHE A 8 -26.05 -16.24 -19.66
N LEU A 9 -25.06 -16.97 -19.14
CA LEU A 9 -25.10 -18.44 -19.09
C LEU A 9 -24.06 -19.02 -18.11
N VAL A 10 -24.64 -19.80 -17.20
CA VAL A 10 -24.13 -20.87 -16.34
C VAL A 10 -23.06 -21.73 -17.02
N GLY A 11 -22.06 -22.17 -16.24
CA GLY A 11 -20.79 -22.71 -16.73
C GLY A 11 -20.83 -23.96 -17.61
N GLN A 12 -19.82 -24.08 -18.48
CA GLN A 12 -19.15 -25.32 -18.87
C GLN A 12 -17.81 -24.97 -19.54
N SER A 13 -16.79 -25.75 -19.23
CA SER A 13 -15.41 -25.66 -19.74
C SER A 13 -15.35 -25.97 -21.23
N TYR A 14 -14.70 -25.13 -22.05
CA TYR A 14 -14.11 -25.58 -23.33
C TYR A 14 -12.83 -24.83 -23.68
N VAL A 15 -11.88 -25.62 -24.20
CA VAL A 15 -10.52 -25.30 -24.64
C VAL A 15 -10.56 -24.65 -26.03
N TYR A 16 -9.76 -23.59 -26.24
CA TYR A 16 -9.57 -22.99 -27.56
C TYR A 16 -8.33 -23.55 -28.26
N VAL A 17 -8.51 -24.06 -29.48
CA VAL A 17 -7.47 -24.52 -30.41
C VAL A 17 -7.48 -23.60 -31.63
N PRO A 18 -6.35 -22.97 -32.04
CA PRO A 18 -6.31 -22.17 -33.25
C PRO A 18 -6.13 -23.04 -34.53
N PRO A 19 -6.59 -22.56 -35.70
CA PRO A 19 -6.62 -23.35 -36.93
C PRO A 19 -5.24 -23.44 -37.61
N LYS A 20 -4.89 -24.63 -38.12
CA LYS A 20 -3.78 -24.84 -39.06
C LYS A 20 -4.31 -25.35 -40.41
N ASN A 21 -3.98 -24.63 -41.49
CA ASN A 21 -3.66 -25.17 -42.81
C ASN A 21 -2.22 -24.70 -43.07
N THR A 22 -1.21 -25.51 -43.41
CA THR A 22 -1.12 -26.61 -44.39
C THR A 22 -0.14 -27.72 -43.96
N ALA A 23 -0.40 -28.94 -44.44
CA ALA A 23 0.30 -30.23 -44.19
C ALA A 23 1.53 -30.44 -45.12
N PRO A 24 2.20 -31.63 -45.21
CA PRO A 24 2.12 -32.89 -44.43
C PRO A 24 3.49 -33.46 -43.94
N GLN A 25 3.55 -33.99 -42.71
CA GLN A 25 3.61 -35.43 -42.37
C GLN A 25 4.53 -36.33 -43.23
N LYS A 26 5.68 -36.71 -42.66
CA LYS A 26 6.17 -38.11 -42.54
C LYS A 26 7.49 -38.16 -41.75
N MET A 27 7.39 -38.30 -40.43
CA MET A 27 8.34 -39.01 -39.52
C MET A 27 8.07 -38.59 -38.06
N PHE A 28 6.92 -38.99 -37.51
CA PHE A 28 6.66 -38.89 -36.06
C PHE A 28 5.92 -40.14 -35.55
N GLY A 29 6.31 -41.30 -36.08
CA GLY A 29 5.76 -42.61 -35.71
C GLY A 29 6.59 -43.40 -34.67
N TYR A 30 7.79 -42.93 -34.29
CA TYR A 30 8.72 -43.74 -33.50
C TYR A 30 9.11 -43.19 -32.12
N LEU A 31 8.74 -41.95 -31.75
CA LEU A 31 9.04 -41.41 -30.41
C LEU A 31 7.88 -41.46 -29.41
N PHE A 32 6.66 -41.76 -29.86
CA PHE A 32 5.48 -41.76 -28.98
C PHE A 32 5.26 -43.07 -28.20
N HIS A 33 6.01 -44.13 -28.53
CA HIS A 33 5.91 -45.42 -27.84
C HIS A 33 6.83 -45.59 -26.62
N PHE A 34 7.81 -44.71 -26.42
CA PHE A 34 8.74 -44.84 -25.27
C PHE A 34 8.32 -44.06 -24.02
N VAL A 35 7.40 -43.09 -24.14
CA VAL A 35 6.97 -42.24 -23.01
C VAL A 35 5.71 -42.79 -22.32
N LEU A 36 4.88 -43.58 -23.03
CA LEU A 36 3.66 -44.18 -22.44
C LEU A 36 3.93 -45.42 -21.57
N ALA A 37 5.12 -46.03 -21.67
CA ALA A 37 5.47 -47.20 -20.84
C ALA A 37 5.95 -46.83 -19.43
N THR A 38 6.42 -45.59 -19.20
CA THR A 38 7.02 -45.20 -17.92
C THR A 38 6.01 -44.62 -16.94
N ILE A 39 4.84 -44.14 -17.40
CA ILE A 39 3.79 -43.56 -16.54
C ILE A 39 2.85 -44.64 -15.96
N LEU A 40 2.92 -45.89 -16.44
CA LEU A 40 2.12 -47.02 -15.95
C LEU A 40 2.75 -47.84 -14.81
N SER A 41 3.81 -47.35 -14.13
CA SER A 41 4.47 -48.10 -13.03
C SER A 41 4.42 -47.44 -11.65
N THR A 42 3.78 -46.29 -11.46
CA THR A 42 3.57 -45.71 -10.11
C THR A 42 2.13 -45.24 -9.95
N GLY A 43 1.26 -46.17 -9.57
CA GLY A 43 -0.17 -45.94 -9.41
C GLY A 43 -0.53 -45.07 -8.21
N LEU A 44 -1.27 -44.00 -8.46
CA LEU A 44 -2.13 -43.30 -7.49
C LEU A 44 -3.37 -42.81 -8.27
N THR A 45 -4.49 -43.50 -8.10
CA THR A 45 -5.79 -43.16 -8.69
C THR A 45 -6.69 -42.49 -7.64
N ASP A 46 -7.29 -41.38 -8.04
CA ASP A 46 -8.46 -40.75 -7.40
C ASP A 46 -9.69 -41.68 -7.43
N ALA A 47 -10.29 -41.92 -6.27
CA ALA A 47 -11.70 -42.33 -6.14
C ALA A 47 -12.22 -42.07 -4.71
N ASN A 48 -12.97 -40.98 -4.50
CA ASN A 48 -14.37 -41.04 -4.05
C ASN A 48 -14.92 -39.65 -3.66
N LYS A 49 -15.79 -39.13 -4.52
CA LYS A 49 -16.89 -38.24 -4.17
C LYS A 49 -18.00 -39.08 -3.52
N SER A 50 -18.30 -38.90 -2.23
CA SER A 50 -19.65 -39.02 -1.63
C SER A 50 -19.64 -39.09 -0.09
N VAL A 51 -19.27 -38.04 0.65
CA VAL A 51 -19.73 -37.87 2.06
C VAL A 51 -19.76 -36.38 2.41
N TYR A 52 -20.76 -35.66 1.90
CA TYR A 52 -21.18 -34.36 2.46
C TYR A 52 -22.69 -34.43 2.61
N ASN A 53 -23.12 -35.24 3.57
CA ASN A 53 -24.46 -35.27 4.15
C ASN A 53 -24.37 -36.10 5.43
N GLN A 54 -24.97 -35.59 6.50
CA GLN A 54 -24.98 -36.12 7.88
C GLN A 54 -23.75 -35.75 8.70
N LEU A 55 -23.90 -34.72 9.55
CA LEU A 55 -23.68 -34.84 10.99
C LEU A 55 -24.56 -33.75 11.63
N ASP A 56 -25.74 -34.19 12.06
CA ASP A 56 -26.55 -33.53 13.06
C ASP A 56 -26.38 -34.30 14.38
N ASP A 57 -26.63 -33.60 15.46
CA ASP A 57 -26.97 -34.09 16.80
C ASP A 57 -25.92 -34.63 17.79
N SER A 58 -25.76 -33.83 18.86
CA SER A 58 -25.96 -34.20 20.27
C SER A 58 -25.48 -35.59 20.77
N ALA A 59 -24.43 -35.60 21.60
CA ALA A 59 -24.35 -36.41 22.83
C ALA A 59 -23.10 -36.08 23.66
N ALA A 60 -23.32 -35.83 24.95
CA ALA A 60 -22.32 -35.74 26.00
C ALA A 60 -21.80 -37.15 26.42
N PHE A 61 -20.55 -37.25 26.91
CA PHE A 61 -20.18 -37.64 28.29
C PHE A 61 -18.73 -38.18 28.47
N GLN A 62 -18.12 -37.70 29.57
CA GLN A 62 -17.19 -38.31 30.55
C GLN A 62 -15.66 -38.42 30.34
N ASP A 63 -15.00 -38.03 31.45
CA ASP A 63 -13.59 -37.97 31.81
C ASP A 63 -12.82 -39.31 31.73
N GLU A 64 -11.51 -39.26 31.43
CA GLU A 64 -10.44 -39.51 32.43
C GLU A 64 -9.00 -39.40 31.82
N GLN A 65 -8.19 -38.56 32.48
CA GLN A 65 -6.74 -38.64 32.76
C GLN A 65 -5.78 -39.36 31.78
N PHE A 66 -4.80 -38.61 31.24
CA PHE A 66 -3.34 -38.86 31.36
C PHE A 66 -2.55 -37.71 30.67
N LEU A 67 -1.73 -36.97 31.44
CA LEU A 67 -0.70 -36.03 30.94
C LEU A 67 0.65 -36.79 30.82
N PRO A 68 1.58 -36.39 29.91
CA PRO A 68 2.57 -35.39 30.32
C PRO A 68 3.00 -34.37 29.23
N SER A 69 3.01 -33.10 29.65
CA SER A 69 3.94 -32.01 29.34
C SER A 69 4.41 -31.77 27.89
N GLY A 70 4.02 -30.62 27.34
CA GLY A 70 4.89 -29.90 26.40
C GLY A 70 4.32 -29.52 25.04
N SER A 71 3.03 -29.19 24.92
CA SER A 71 2.52 -28.45 23.77
C SER A 71 1.30 -27.64 24.18
N ILE A 72 1.47 -26.32 24.26
CA ILE A 72 0.32 -25.41 24.33
C ILE A 72 -0.28 -25.41 22.93
N PHE A 73 -1.24 -26.32 22.69
CA PHE A 73 -2.24 -26.14 21.65
C PHE A 73 -3.11 -24.96 22.08
N LEU A 74 -2.98 -23.82 21.39
CA LEU A 74 -3.93 -22.73 21.54
C LEU A 74 -5.22 -23.13 20.83
N GLU A 75 -6.21 -23.40 21.67
CA GLU A 75 -7.62 -23.58 21.34
C GLU A 75 -8.11 -22.48 20.38
N SER A 76 -8.89 -22.91 19.39
CA SER A 76 -9.51 -22.08 18.36
C SER A 76 -10.45 -21.03 18.95
N SER A 77 -10.03 -19.76 18.95
CA SER A 77 -10.95 -18.63 19.12
C SER A 77 -11.49 -18.19 17.76
N LEU A 78 -12.82 -18.07 17.68
CA LEU A 78 -13.58 -17.58 16.51
C LEU A 78 -13.21 -16.11 16.15
N PRO A 79 -13.53 -15.63 14.92
CA PRO A 79 -12.91 -14.42 14.34
C PRO A 79 -13.30 -13.04 14.93
N ASP A 80 -14.15 -12.95 15.95
CA ASP A 80 -14.83 -11.68 16.28
C ASP A 80 -14.69 -11.20 17.75
N ASP A 81 -13.50 -11.35 18.36
CA ASP A 81 -13.21 -10.69 19.65
C ASP A 81 -12.00 -9.76 19.56
N ILE A 82 -12.22 -8.54 19.07
CA ILE A 82 -11.32 -7.41 19.31
C ILE A 82 -11.76 -6.75 20.62
N ILE A 83 -11.22 -7.26 21.73
CA ILE A 83 -11.33 -6.62 23.04
C ILE A 83 -10.45 -5.36 23.01
N LEU A 84 -11.12 -4.22 22.95
CA LEU A 84 -10.52 -2.90 23.10
C LEU A 84 -10.26 -2.60 24.57
N ASP A 85 -8.99 -2.54 24.95
CA ASP A 85 -8.52 -1.97 26.20
C ASP A 85 -7.58 -0.78 25.88
N ASP A 86 -7.28 0.06 26.86
CA ASP A 86 -6.41 1.26 26.84
C ASP A 86 -4.93 0.94 26.45
N THR A 87 -4.70 -0.25 25.91
CA THR A 87 -3.43 -0.95 25.69
C THR A 87 -3.17 -1.24 24.20
N TRP A 88 -3.47 -0.30 23.30
CA TRP A 88 -2.91 -0.26 21.92
C TRP A 88 -1.37 -0.16 21.88
N ARG A 89 -0.69 -0.20 23.03
CA ARG A 89 0.77 -0.16 23.13
C ARG A 89 1.48 -1.49 22.88
N TYR A 90 0.85 -2.65 23.05
CA TYR A 90 1.65 -3.87 23.17
C TYR A 90 0.89 -5.13 22.73
N ARG A 91 0.88 -5.39 21.42
CA ARG A 91 1.03 -6.75 20.89
C ARG A 91 1.18 -6.73 19.36
N PRO A 92 2.02 -7.59 18.76
CA PRO A 92 1.83 -7.98 17.37
C PRO A 92 0.41 -8.54 17.26
N PHE A 93 -0.37 -8.04 16.30
CA PHE A 93 -1.77 -8.41 16.12
C PHE A 93 -1.89 -9.96 16.08
N PRO A 94 -2.52 -10.61 17.08
CA PRO A 94 -2.62 -12.07 17.12
C PRO A 94 -3.47 -12.63 15.97
N GLY A 95 -4.31 -11.79 15.35
CA GLY A 95 -5.20 -12.14 14.24
C GLY A 95 -4.57 -12.07 12.85
N ILE A 96 -3.32 -11.63 12.72
CA ILE A 96 -2.58 -11.76 11.45
C ILE A 96 -2.00 -13.19 11.39
N GLN A 97 -2.88 -14.18 11.20
CA GLN A 97 -2.48 -15.57 10.95
C GLN A 97 -1.99 -15.79 9.52
N VAL A 98 -2.27 -14.84 8.62
CA VAL A 98 -1.66 -14.79 7.30
C VAL A 98 -0.33 -14.05 7.47
N PRO A 99 0.84 -14.70 7.39
CA PRO A 99 2.09 -13.96 7.37
C PRO A 99 1.99 -12.94 6.23
N VAL A 100 2.13 -11.65 6.55
CA VAL A 100 2.42 -10.66 5.52
C VAL A 100 3.83 -11.01 5.06
N VAL A 101 3.91 -11.87 4.04
CA VAL A 101 5.16 -12.38 3.51
C VAL A 101 5.90 -11.16 2.96
N ARG A 102 6.88 -10.65 3.72
CA ARG A 102 7.92 -9.78 3.17
C ARG A 102 8.49 -10.48 1.94
N SER A 103 8.90 -9.73 0.91
CA SER A 103 9.37 -10.24 -0.39
C SER A 103 9.88 -11.69 -0.35
N PRO A 104 9.31 -12.62 -1.15
CA PRO A 104 9.63 -14.05 -1.09
C PRO A 104 11.12 -14.35 -1.30
N TYR A 105 11.85 -13.40 -1.89
CA TYR A 105 13.30 -13.33 -1.87
C TYR A 105 13.69 -12.12 -1.03
N PRO A 106 14.08 -12.31 0.24
CA PRO A 106 14.51 -11.19 1.06
C PRO A 106 15.73 -10.55 0.42
N THR A 107 15.70 -9.23 0.29
CA THR A 107 16.82 -8.46 -0.22
C THR A 107 17.97 -8.56 0.78
N PHE A 108 19.10 -9.15 0.37
CA PHE A 108 20.26 -9.31 1.24
C PHE A 108 20.88 -7.96 1.60
N GLY A 109 20.49 -7.43 2.76
CA GLY A 109 20.95 -6.13 3.24
C GLY A 109 20.67 -4.99 2.25
N SER A 110 19.64 -5.14 1.41
CA SER A 110 19.31 -4.15 0.38
C SER A 110 17.91 -3.58 0.62
N PRO A 111 17.74 -2.25 0.61
CA PRO A 111 16.45 -1.63 0.86
C PRO A 111 15.51 -1.74 -0.35
N TRP A 112 14.21 -1.84 -0.08
CA TRP A 112 13.15 -1.68 -1.07
C TRP A 112 11.95 -0.90 -0.48
N PRO A 113 11.41 0.15 -1.15
CA PRO A 113 11.93 0.79 -2.37
C PRO A 113 13.38 1.27 -2.22
N LEU A 114 14.11 1.35 -3.34
CA LEU A 114 15.47 1.85 -3.34
C LEU A 114 15.50 3.34 -2.94
N PRO A 115 16.41 3.75 -2.03
CA PRO A 115 16.56 5.14 -1.64
C PRO A 115 17.00 6.04 -2.79
N GLN A 116 16.71 7.34 -2.68
CA GLN A 116 17.22 8.36 -3.61
C GLN A 116 18.76 8.38 -3.67
N PHE A 117 19.41 8.27 -2.51
CA PHE A 117 20.86 8.17 -2.41
C PHE A 117 21.25 7.04 -1.46
N TRP A 118 22.07 6.12 -1.97
CA TRP A 118 22.56 4.98 -1.21
C TRP A 118 24.03 4.72 -1.49
N SER A 119 24.82 4.65 -0.42
CA SER A 119 26.21 4.19 -0.45
C SER A 119 26.36 3.04 0.54
N SER A 120 26.82 1.89 0.07
CA SER A 120 27.13 0.74 0.92
C SER A 120 28.58 0.34 0.73
N SER A 121 29.23 -0.14 1.78
CA SER A 121 30.51 -0.84 1.70
C SER A 121 30.30 -2.36 1.83
N PHE A 122 31.36 -3.13 1.61
CA PHE A 122 31.35 -4.58 1.85
C PHE A 122 31.42 -4.91 3.35
N CYS A 123 31.89 -3.97 4.17
CA CYS A 123 32.01 -4.18 5.61
C CYS A 123 30.63 -4.26 6.25
N TYR A 124 30.49 -5.15 7.22
CA TYR A 124 29.27 -5.34 7.99
C TYR A 124 29.59 -5.46 9.48
N TYR A 125 28.58 -5.22 10.31
CA TYR A 125 28.67 -5.25 11.76
C TYR A 125 27.75 -6.34 12.30
N ASN A 126 28.20 -7.04 13.35
CA ASN A 126 27.31 -7.88 14.14
C ASN A 126 26.30 -7.01 14.87
N LEU A 127 25.08 -7.49 15.01
CA LEU A 127 24.01 -6.87 15.78
C LEU A 127 23.60 -7.81 16.91
N ASP A 128 23.58 -7.27 18.13
CA ASP A 128 23.07 -7.97 19.31
C ASP A 128 21.54 -7.89 19.28
N SER A 129 20.91 -8.80 18.53
CA SER A 129 19.47 -8.75 18.28
C SER A 129 18.66 -8.89 19.56
N GLU A 130 19.11 -9.72 20.51
CA GLU A 130 18.40 -9.98 21.77
C GLU A 130 18.29 -8.72 22.63
N ASN A 131 19.36 -7.94 22.70
CA ASN A 131 19.43 -6.73 23.52
C ASN A 131 19.29 -5.43 22.72
N PHE A 132 18.89 -5.52 21.44
CA PHE A 132 18.80 -4.36 20.57
C PHE A 132 17.75 -3.36 21.07
N ASN A 133 18.08 -2.07 21.09
CA ASN A 133 17.13 -1.03 21.50
C ASN A 133 17.28 0.28 20.71
N PHE A 134 16.24 1.09 20.66
CA PHE A 134 16.29 2.43 20.10
C PHE A 134 16.48 3.47 21.20
N LYS A 135 17.45 4.37 21.02
CA LYS A 135 17.61 5.56 21.85
C LYS A 135 16.99 6.74 21.12
N LEU A 136 15.93 7.29 21.69
CA LEU A 136 15.26 8.44 21.11
C LEU A 136 15.85 9.73 21.69
N ASN A 137 16.21 10.67 20.81
CA ASN A 137 16.73 11.97 21.18
C ASN A 137 15.77 13.08 20.74
N LYS A 138 15.64 14.12 21.59
CA LYS A 138 14.89 15.36 21.38
C LYS A 138 13.37 15.23 21.44
N ILE A 139 12.75 14.48 20.53
CA ILE A 139 11.29 14.42 20.36
C ILE A 139 10.79 13.01 20.60
N SER A 140 9.70 12.89 21.36
CA SER A 140 8.99 11.64 21.59
C SER A 140 7.49 11.86 21.58
N ASN A 141 6.78 11.13 20.74
CA ASN A 141 5.32 11.07 20.71
C ASN A 141 4.86 9.61 20.71
N ASP A 142 3.55 9.41 20.80
CA ASP A 142 2.89 8.10 20.76
C ASP A 142 3.20 7.33 19.47
N ILE A 143 3.24 8.00 18.32
CA ILE A 143 3.55 7.38 17.02
C ILE A 143 4.95 6.76 17.02
N LEU A 144 5.97 7.53 17.42
CA LEU A 144 7.36 7.07 17.49
C LEU A 144 7.54 5.97 18.53
N LYS A 145 6.89 6.08 19.71
CA LYS A 145 6.94 5.02 20.73
C LYS A 145 6.35 3.72 20.19
N SER A 146 5.19 3.80 19.53
CA SER A 146 4.55 2.65 18.90
C SER A 146 5.45 2.03 17.82
N ALA A 147 6.05 2.86 16.95
CA ALA A 147 6.95 2.37 15.91
C ALA A 147 8.22 1.73 16.48
N ILE A 148 8.89 2.37 17.45
CA ILE A 148 10.07 1.83 18.13
C ILE A 148 9.76 0.44 18.71
N ASN A 149 8.63 0.30 19.40
CA ASN A 149 8.24 -1.00 19.97
C ASN A 149 8.05 -2.06 18.88
N ARG A 150 7.35 -1.74 17.78
CA ARG A 150 7.17 -2.66 16.65
C ARG A 150 8.50 -3.10 16.04
N TYR A 151 9.41 -2.16 15.77
CA TYR A 151 10.69 -2.49 15.15
C TYR A 151 11.66 -3.18 16.11
N THR A 152 11.64 -2.85 17.40
CA THR A 152 12.36 -3.63 18.42
C THR A 152 11.89 -5.08 18.41
N TYR A 153 10.57 -5.31 18.38
CA TYR A 153 10.01 -6.66 18.31
C TYR A 153 10.43 -7.40 17.03
N ILE A 154 10.35 -6.75 15.86
CA ILE A 154 10.81 -7.32 14.57
C ILE A 154 12.28 -7.73 14.65
N ILE A 155 13.14 -6.87 15.20
CA ILE A 155 14.58 -7.10 15.27
C ILE A 155 14.93 -8.20 16.28
N GLN A 156 14.35 -8.16 17.47
CA GLN A 156 14.59 -9.17 18.53
C GLN A 156 14.15 -10.56 18.10
N ASN A 157 13.04 -10.66 17.36
CA ASN A 157 12.50 -11.93 16.85
C ASN A 157 12.95 -12.27 15.43
N LYS A 158 13.85 -11.47 14.83
CA LYS A 158 14.44 -11.70 13.49
C LYS A 158 13.39 -11.90 12.38
N LEU A 159 12.26 -11.21 12.49
CA LEU A 159 11.09 -11.44 11.64
C LEU A 159 11.32 -10.90 10.22
N GLY A 160 11.32 -11.81 9.24
CA GLY A 160 11.43 -11.46 7.82
C GLY A 160 12.79 -10.91 7.41
N PHE A 161 13.85 -11.25 8.15
CA PHE A 161 15.23 -10.96 7.76
C PHE A 161 15.69 -11.88 6.64
N GLY A 162 16.55 -11.37 5.75
CA GLY A 162 17.19 -12.21 4.75
C GLY A 162 18.10 -13.26 5.37
N ILE A 163 18.08 -14.49 4.83
CA ILE A 163 18.99 -15.57 5.22
C ILE A 163 20.08 -15.69 4.17
N TYR A 164 21.31 -15.31 4.50
CA TYR A 164 22.43 -15.27 3.54
C TYR A 164 22.45 -16.56 2.68
N PRO A 165 22.42 -16.46 1.34
CA PRO A 165 22.10 -17.60 0.49
C PRO A 165 23.27 -18.57 0.40
N LYS A 166 23.01 -19.87 0.67
CA LYS A 166 23.93 -21.01 0.46
C LYS A 166 24.59 -21.09 -0.92
N ILE A 167 24.05 -20.39 -1.93
CA ILE A 167 24.48 -20.47 -3.34
C ILE A 167 25.75 -19.64 -3.58
N TRP A 168 26.04 -18.66 -2.72
CA TRP A 168 27.35 -18.00 -2.73
C TRP A 168 28.26 -18.79 -1.80
N GLN A 169 28.90 -19.84 -2.35
CA GLN A 169 29.95 -20.60 -1.69
C GLN A 169 31.21 -19.73 -1.48
N HIS A 170 31.12 -18.70 -0.65
CA HIS A 170 32.26 -18.28 0.15
C HIS A 170 32.26 -19.21 1.34
N ASP A 171 33.10 -20.26 1.30
CA ASP A 171 33.40 -21.20 2.41
C ASP A 171 32.47 -21.04 3.63
N ASP A 172 31.24 -21.56 3.57
CA ASP A 172 30.24 -21.43 4.65
C ASP A 172 30.78 -22.01 5.98
N TYR A 173 31.62 -23.03 5.91
CA TYR A 173 32.35 -23.61 7.05
C TYR A 173 33.39 -22.66 7.66
N LYS A 174 33.74 -21.59 6.94
CA LYS A 174 34.59 -20.52 7.41
C LYS A 174 33.83 -19.30 7.92
N LEU A 175 32.53 -19.09 7.76
CA LEU A 175 31.89 -17.95 8.44
C LEU A 175 32.04 -17.96 9.98
N PRO A 176 32.05 -19.13 10.66
CA PRO A 176 32.40 -19.22 12.07
C PRO A 176 33.92 -19.18 12.37
N THR A 177 34.77 -19.57 11.40
CA THR A 177 36.25 -19.70 11.58
C THR A 177 37.08 -18.63 10.85
N TYR A 178 36.46 -17.78 10.05
CA TYR A 178 36.94 -16.47 9.61
C TYR A 178 36.85 -15.65 10.87
N ASN A 179 37.87 -15.81 11.70
CA ASN A 179 38.04 -15.16 12.99
C ASN A 179 37.44 -13.76 12.84
N PHE A 180 36.38 -13.45 13.59
CA PHE A 180 35.66 -12.18 13.51
C PHE A 180 36.62 -10.98 13.50
N LYS A 181 37.77 -11.17 14.17
CA LYS A 181 38.95 -10.32 14.15
C LYS A 181 39.56 -10.14 12.76
N ASN A 182 39.77 -11.17 11.94
CA ASN A 182 40.41 -11.11 10.61
C ASN A 182 39.59 -10.35 9.55
N TYR A 183 38.26 -10.52 9.46
CA TYR A 183 37.45 -9.74 8.52
C TYR A 183 37.34 -8.26 8.95
N GLN A 184 37.14 -8.01 10.25
CA GLN A 184 37.21 -6.66 10.80
C GLN A 184 38.62 -6.05 10.70
N LEU A 185 39.68 -6.87 10.79
CA LEU A 185 41.06 -6.47 10.56
C LEU A 185 41.30 -6.14 9.09
N GLU A 186 40.67 -6.81 8.12
CA GLU A 186 40.72 -6.43 6.70
C GLU A 186 39.95 -5.13 6.44
N CYS A 187 38.75 -4.96 7.01
CA CYS A 187 38.01 -3.70 6.99
C CYS A 187 38.79 -2.54 7.64
N ARG A 188 39.51 -2.78 8.74
CA ARG A 188 40.38 -1.81 9.42
C ARG A 188 41.73 -1.59 8.70
N ARG A 189 42.36 -2.62 8.14
CA ARG A 189 43.65 -2.53 7.41
C ARG A 189 43.51 -1.83 6.08
N ASN A 190 42.39 -2.04 5.37
CA ASN A 190 42.17 -1.43 4.08
C ASN A 190 41.79 0.05 4.19
N ALA A 191 41.26 0.53 5.32
CA ALA A 191 40.94 1.95 5.52
C ALA A 191 42.15 2.92 5.36
N GLY A 192 43.39 2.40 5.43
CA GLY A 192 44.63 3.18 5.38
C GLY A 192 45.54 2.95 4.17
N LYS A 193 45.17 2.12 3.18
CA LYS A 193 46.03 1.85 2.01
C LYS A 193 45.45 2.44 0.72
N SER A 194 46.09 3.49 0.21
CA SER A 194 45.95 3.89 -1.19
C SER A 194 46.53 2.77 -2.05
N HIS A 195 45.68 1.96 -2.68
CA HIS A 195 46.17 1.06 -3.72
C HIS A 195 46.52 1.91 -4.94
N GLN A 196 47.82 2.15 -5.11
CA GLN A 196 48.40 2.54 -6.38
C GLN A 196 48.12 1.40 -7.35
N TYR A 197 47.17 1.61 -8.26
CA TYR A 197 46.86 0.62 -9.29
C TYR A 197 48.05 0.58 -10.24
N ASP A 198 48.75 -0.56 -10.26
CA ASP A 198 49.85 -0.80 -11.18
C ASP A 198 49.28 -0.83 -12.61
N SER A 199 49.68 0.16 -13.39
CA SER A 199 49.24 0.38 -14.76
C SER A 199 49.94 -0.60 -15.69
N ASN A 200 49.68 -1.89 -15.57
CA ASN A 200 50.10 -2.88 -16.56
C ASN A 200 49.36 -4.20 -16.36
N THR A 201 48.18 -4.32 -16.97
CA THR A 201 47.70 -5.57 -17.60
C THR A 201 46.34 -5.33 -18.29
N GLY A 202 46.27 -5.67 -19.57
CA GLY A 202 45.02 -6.08 -20.20
C GLY A 202 44.17 -5.00 -20.87
N LYS A 203 44.65 -4.47 -21.99
CA LYS A 203 43.76 -3.98 -23.07
C LYS A 203 42.77 -5.09 -23.43
N ASN A 204 41.47 -4.88 -23.19
CA ASN A 204 40.40 -5.46 -24.01
C ASN A 204 39.17 -4.54 -23.95
N THR A 205 39.09 -3.68 -24.95
CA THR A 205 37.96 -2.80 -25.24
C THR A 205 36.81 -3.58 -25.83
N TYR A 206 35.70 -3.75 -25.10
CA TYR A 206 34.39 -3.91 -25.71
C TYR A 206 33.75 -2.52 -25.85
N LYS A 207 33.78 -1.98 -27.06
CA LYS A 207 33.00 -0.80 -27.45
C LYS A 207 31.57 -1.26 -27.73
N SER A 208 30.62 -0.94 -26.85
CA SER A 208 29.20 -0.90 -27.21
C SER A 208 28.81 0.54 -27.51
N ASN A 209 28.59 0.84 -28.79
CA ASN A 209 27.95 2.07 -29.24
C ASN A 209 26.48 2.05 -28.84
N ILE A 210 26.11 2.79 -27.79
CA ILE A 210 24.72 3.18 -27.54
C ILE A 210 24.68 4.69 -27.47
N MET A 211 23.82 5.27 -28.31
CA MET A 211 23.65 6.70 -28.51
C MET A 211 23.33 7.42 -27.20
N ARG A 212 24.04 8.53 -26.97
CA ARG A 212 23.76 9.53 -25.94
C ARG A 212 22.32 10.03 -26.05
N ARG A 213 21.47 9.72 -25.07
CA ARG A 213 20.40 10.63 -24.62
C ARG A 213 20.68 11.01 -23.16
N LYS A 214 20.71 12.31 -22.91
CA LYS A 214 20.93 12.92 -21.60
C LYS A 214 19.70 12.63 -20.73
N ASN A 215 19.77 11.65 -19.84
CA ASN A 215 18.97 11.58 -18.62
C ASN A 215 19.89 11.09 -17.51
N HIS A 216 20.07 11.91 -16.48
CA HIS A 216 20.91 11.60 -15.32
C HIS A 216 20.21 10.55 -14.45
N MET A 217 20.37 9.27 -14.77
CA MET A 217 20.41 8.26 -13.71
C MET A 217 21.78 8.33 -13.05
N PRO A 218 21.90 8.34 -11.71
CA PRO A 218 23.20 8.29 -11.08
C PRO A 218 23.80 6.91 -11.35
N PHE A 219 24.69 6.86 -12.34
CA PHE A 219 25.63 5.77 -12.49
C PHE A 219 26.31 5.55 -11.13
N VAL A 220 26.25 4.32 -10.62
CA VAL A 220 27.08 3.86 -9.51
C VAL A 220 28.54 3.95 -9.98
N SER A 221 29.14 5.13 -9.82
CA SER A 221 30.55 5.35 -10.11
C SER A 221 31.33 4.44 -9.19
N HIS A 222 32.01 3.43 -9.72
CA HIS A 222 32.83 2.51 -8.93
C HIS A 222 34.00 3.28 -8.34
N ARG A 223 33.77 3.89 -7.19
CA ARG A 223 34.81 4.51 -6.38
C ARG A 223 35.60 3.38 -5.68
N PRO A 224 36.92 3.51 -5.49
CA PRO A 224 37.69 2.50 -4.77
C PRO A 224 37.12 2.28 -3.36
N TYR A 225 37.06 1.04 -2.86
CA TYR A 225 36.36 0.69 -1.61
C TYR A 225 36.75 1.52 -0.37
N THR A 226 38.03 1.88 -0.27
CA THR A 226 38.57 2.82 0.73
C THR A 226 37.81 4.14 0.75
N SER A 227 37.48 4.67 -0.43
CA SER A 227 36.80 5.95 -0.55
C SER A 227 35.31 5.89 -0.19
N TYR A 228 34.66 4.72 -0.26
CA TYR A 228 33.28 4.55 0.23
C TYR A 228 33.23 4.57 1.76
N ARG A 229 34.11 3.84 2.46
CA ARG A 229 34.14 3.89 3.94
C ARG A 229 34.45 5.29 4.44
N GLN A 230 35.47 5.94 3.87
CA GLN A 230 35.83 7.32 4.21
C GLN A 230 34.68 8.30 3.96
N TYR A 231 33.92 8.10 2.87
CA TYR A 231 32.72 8.89 2.60
C TYR A 231 31.64 8.64 3.66
N ILE A 232 31.27 7.39 3.93
CA ILE A 232 30.23 7.02 4.91
C ILE A 232 30.56 7.56 6.30
N SER A 233 31.75 7.24 6.83
CA SER A 233 32.20 7.74 8.14
C SER A 233 32.29 9.27 8.17
N GLY A 234 32.73 9.89 7.06
CA GLY A 234 32.78 11.34 6.91
C GLY A 234 31.39 12.00 6.97
N GLN A 235 30.38 11.43 6.32
CA GLN A 235 29.01 11.95 6.38
C GLN A 235 28.40 11.79 7.77
N ILE A 236 28.55 10.61 8.37
CA ILE A 236 28.06 10.35 9.73
C ILE A 236 28.72 11.32 10.71
N SER A 237 30.05 11.46 10.68
CA SER A 237 30.78 12.42 11.52
C SER A 237 30.27 13.87 11.38
N ARG A 238 29.92 14.30 10.15
CA ARG A 238 29.31 15.62 9.92
C ARG A 238 27.95 15.76 10.59
N LEU A 239 27.09 14.73 10.52
CA LEU A 239 25.78 14.73 11.18
C LEU A 239 25.93 14.77 12.69
N ILE A 240 26.84 13.95 13.25
CA ILE A 240 27.15 13.92 14.68
C ILE A 240 27.54 15.32 15.16
N LYS A 241 28.44 15.99 14.43
CA LYS A 241 28.87 17.36 14.76
C LYS A 241 27.74 18.37 14.59
N LYS A 242 26.99 18.31 13.49
CA LYS A 242 25.88 19.22 13.17
C LYS A 242 24.80 19.21 14.24
N TYR A 243 24.42 18.03 14.72
CA TYR A 243 23.35 17.84 15.71
C TYR A 243 23.86 17.65 17.15
N LYS A 244 25.17 17.83 17.38
CA LYS A 244 25.84 17.70 18.70
C LYS A 244 25.55 16.36 19.40
N LEU A 245 25.66 15.26 18.65
CA LEU A 245 25.29 13.91 19.11
C LEU A 245 26.44 13.11 19.72
N SER A 246 27.63 13.71 19.86
CA SER A 246 28.86 13.01 20.27
C SER A 246 28.76 12.27 21.61
N SER A 247 27.92 12.74 22.55
CA SER A 247 27.71 12.08 23.85
C SER A 247 26.68 10.95 23.84
N LEU A 248 25.86 10.86 22.78
CA LEU A 248 24.76 9.90 22.67
C LEU A 248 25.13 8.68 21.82
N ILE A 249 26.19 8.81 21.03
CA ILE A 249 26.71 7.78 20.16
C ILE A 249 27.75 6.99 20.93
N MET A 250 27.62 5.67 20.92
CA MET A 250 28.60 4.77 21.54
C MET A 250 29.25 3.98 20.42
N PRO A 251 30.58 4.10 20.26
CA PRO A 251 31.32 3.35 19.27
C PRO A 251 31.08 1.85 19.38
N TYR A 252 31.17 1.16 18.27
CA TYR A 252 31.07 -0.28 18.16
C TYR A 252 32.08 -0.98 19.09
N THR A 253 31.56 -1.81 20.00
CA THR A 253 32.34 -2.59 20.99
C THR A 253 32.27 -4.10 20.72
N GLY A 254 32.11 -4.50 19.45
CA GLY A 254 32.00 -5.91 19.05
C GLY A 254 30.58 -6.36 18.66
N SER A 255 29.55 -5.62 19.07
CA SER A 255 28.19 -5.75 18.54
C SER A 255 27.47 -4.40 18.55
N GLN A 256 26.65 -4.14 17.53
CA GLN A 256 25.72 -3.02 17.52
C GLN A 256 24.55 -3.36 18.44
N LYS A 257 24.34 -2.53 19.47
CA LYS A 257 23.32 -2.77 20.51
C LYS A 257 22.17 -1.78 20.47
N PHE A 258 22.33 -0.65 19.77
CA PHE A 258 21.29 0.35 19.69
C PHE A 258 21.37 1.17 18.41
N ALA A 259 20.24 1.73 18.02
CA ALA A 259 20.16 2.80 17.03
C ALA A 259 19.74 4.12 17.71
N LEU A 260 20.47 5.19 17.42
CA LEU A 260 20.11 6.54 17.85
C LEU A 260 19.14 7.15 16.85
N LEU A 261 17.94 7.47 17.31
CA LEU A 261 16.90 8.12 16.53
C LEU A 261 16.81 9.60 16.92
N HIS A 262 17.24 10.50 16.03
CA HIS A 262 17.17 11.95 16.21
C HIS A 262 16.10 12.56 15.31
N VAL A 263 14.96 12.92 15.92
CA VAL A 263 13.84 13.55 15.23
C VAL A 263 13.81 15.04 15.55
N ILE A 264 13.83 15.90 14.53
CA ILE A 264 13.98 17.34 14.70
C ILE A 264 12.69 17.98 15.23
N LYS A 265 11.53 17.59 14.70
CA LYS A 265 10.19 18.09 15.07
C LYS A 265 9.21 16.93 15.19
N SER A 266 8.19 17.06 16.03
CA SER A 266 7.14 16.02 16.13
C SER A 266 6.34 15.89 14.84
N GLY A 267 6.12 16.98 14.12
CA GLY A 267 5.10 17.06 13.08
C GLY A 267 3.70 17.17 13.68
N SER A 268 2.69 17.12 12.82
CA SER A 268 1.25 17.06 13.15
C SER A 268 0.88 15.73 13.83
N SER A 269 -0.28 15.70 14.50
CA SER A 269 -0.81 14.47 15.13
C SER A 269 -1.33 13.46 14.11
N TRP A 270 -1.76 13.94 12.94
CA TRP A 270 -2.29 13.15 11.83
C TRP A 270 -1.43 13.33 10.57
N PRO A 271 -1.23 12.28 9.76
CA PRO A 271 -0.52 12.41 8.50
C PRO A 271 -1.32 13.30 7.53
N HIS A 272 -0.61 14.06 6.69
CA HIS A 272 -1.19 15.00 5.72
C HIS A 272 -0.32 15.08 4.47
N ILE A 273 -0.80 15.73 3.41
CA ILE A 273 -0.12 15.74 2.10
C ILE A 273 1.29 16.36 2.14
N ASP A 274 1.51 17.35 3.01
CA ASP A 274 2.77 18.10 3.11
C ASP A 274 3.71 17.61 4.22
N MET A 275 3.42 16.44 4.79
CA MET A 275 4.23 15.86 5.87
C MET A 275 5.66 15.54 5.41
N ASP A 276 6.65 15.75 6.28
CA ASP A 276 8.05 15.49 5.92
C ASP A 276 8.44 14.02 6.14
N GLU A 277 8.52 13.28 5.03
CA GLU A 277 8.90 11.87 5.00
C GLU A 277 10.41 11.64 4.76
N SER A 278 11.24 12.70 4.77
CA SER A 278 12.67 12.59 4.52
C SER A 278 13.45 12.07 5.74
N TYR A 279 14.49 11.30 5.47
CA TYR A 279 15.38 10.78 6.50
C TYR A 279 16.79 10.54 5.99
N ILE A 280 17.72 10.46 6.94
CA ILE A 280 19.08 10.00 6.75
C ILE A 280 19.31 8.81 7.68
N LEU A 281 19.88 7.74 7.15
CA LEU A 281 20.26 6.54 7.91
C LEU A 281 21.74 6.26 7.67
N GLY A 282 22.52 6.18 8.74
CA GLY A 282 23.94 5.85 8.72
C GLY A 282 24.25 4.66 9.61
N VAL A 283 25.08 3.75 9.11
CA VAL A 283 25.65 2.62 9.84
C VAL A 283 27.16 2.67 9.66
N SER A 284 27.90 2.85 10.75
CA SER A 284 29.37 2.83 10.76
C SER A 284 29.92 2.18 12.04
N GLU A 285 31.24 2.25 12.20
CA GLU A 285 31.90 1.86 13.45
C GLU A 285 31.48 2.72 14.65
N ASP A 286 30.89 3.89 14.42
CA ASP A 286 30.36 4.74 15.48
C ASP A 286 28.96 4.31 15.95
N GLY A 287 28.28 3.47 15.18
CA GLY A 287 26.94 2.97 15.52
C GLY A 287 25.92 3.12 14.38
N ILE A 288 24.64 2.99 14.76
CA ILE A 288 23.50 3.23 13.86
C ILE A 288 22.86 4.58 14.24
N LEU A 289 22.77 5.48 13.26
CA LEU A 289 22.19 6.82 13.41
C LEU A 289 21.06 7.01 12.40
N ILE A 290 19.88 7.39 12.87
CA ILE A 290 18.77 7.87 12.05
C ILE A 290 18.53 9.34 12.40
N VAL A 291 18.47 10.19 11.37
CA VAL A 291 18.07 11.59 11.47
C VAL A 291 16.85 11.80 10.59
N ALA A 292 15.77 12.32 11.14
CA ALA A 292 14.57 12.69 10.38
C ALA A 292 14.10 14.08 10.76
N ASN A 293 13.53 14.82 9.80
CA ASN A 293 12.99 16.15 10.10
C ASN A 293 11.71 16.04 10.95
N GLU A 294 10.85 15.08 10.61
CA GLU A 294 9.60 14.78 11.33
C GLU A 294 9.45 13.30 11.67
N THR A 295 8.43 12.99 12.46
CA THR A 295 8.04 11.62 12.83
C THR A 295 7.86 10.72 11.62
N TRP A 296 7.31 11.24 10.53
CA TRP A 296 6.98 10.46 9.33
C TRP A 296 8.23 9.92 8.63
N GLY A 297 9.26 10.76 8.46
CA GLY A 297 10.56 10.33 7.97
C GLY A 297 11.22 9.27 8.86
N ALA A 298 11.07 9.38 10.18
CA ALA A 298 11.56 8.36 11.10
C ALA A 298 10.84 7.01 10.92
N LEU A 299 9.53 7.00 10.67
CA LEU A 299 8.81 5.76 10.34
C LEU A 299 9.37 5.09 9.07
N ARG A 300 9.68 5.87 8.03
CA ARG A 300 10.27 5.36 6.78
C ARG A 300 11.68 4.82 7.01
N ALA A 301 12.47 5.50 7.83
CA ALA A 301 13.83 5.09 8.18
C ALA A 301 13.85 3.76 8.96
N LEU A 302 12.89 3.56 9.88
CA LEU A 302 12.80 2.32 10.66
C LEU A 302 12.48 1.11 9.75
N GLU A 303 11.62 1.28 8.76
CA GLU A 303 11.36 0.23 7.77
C GLU A 303 12.63 -0.11 6.98
N THR A 304 13.31 0.91 6.45
CA THR A 304 14.58 0.75 5.73
C THR A 304 15.65 0.08 6.61
N LEU A 305 15.75 0.45 7.89
CA LEU A 305 16.67 -0.17 8.83
C LEU A 305 16.40 -1.68 8.95
N SER A 306 15.12 -2.08 9.04
CA SER A 306 14.74 -3.49 9.16
C SER A 306 15.13 -4.31 7.93
N GLN A 307 15.13 -3.70 6.74
CA GLN A 307 15.50 -4.34 5.47
C GLN A 307 17.01 -4.48 5.28
N LEU A 308 17.80 -3.63 5.94
CA LEU A 308 19.26 -3.71 5.91
C LEU A 308 19.82 -4.85 6.77
N MET A 309 19.00 -5.39 7.68
CA MET A 309 19.40 -6.49 8.56
C MET A 309 19.19 -7.86 7.90
N TRP A 310 20.16 -8.74 8.09
CA TRP A 310 20.14 -10.10 7.57
C TRP A 310 20.79 -11.08 8.55
N THR A 311 20.58 -12.37 8.35
CA THR A 311 20.99 -13.43 9.28
C THR A 311 21.93 -14.45 8.64
N SER A 312 22.73 -15.11 9.48
CA SER A 312 23.41 -16.35 9.11
C SER A 312 22.41 -17.45 8.75
N GLY A 313 22.88 -18.50 8.06
CA GLY A 313 22.02 -19.62 7.64
C GLY A 313 21.31 -20.34 8.80
N ASP A 314 21.93 -20.38 9.98
CA ASP A 314 21.39 -20.94 11.23
C ASP A 314 20.68 -19.89 12.10
N GLN A 315 20.58 -18.66 11.63
CA GLN A 315 20.00 -17.50 12.32
C GLN A 315 20.62 -17.16 13.67
N SER A 316 21.80 -17.71 14.00
CA SER A 316 22.48 -17.42 15.27
C SER A 316 23.03 -16.00 15.33
N TYR A 317 23.33 -15.39 14.18
CA TYR A 317 23.87 -14.04 14.08
C TYR A 317 23.03 -13.15 13.18
N VAL A 318 22.93 -11.87 13.56
CA VAL A 318 22.31 -10.81 12.77
C VAL A 318 23.40 -9.83 12.34
N PHE A 319 23.36 -9.43 11.08
CA PHE A 319 24.34 -8.55 10.47
C PHE A 319 23.66 -7.35 9.82
N ILE A 320 24.42 -6.26 9.70
CA ILE A 320 24.03 -5.05 8.98
C ILE A 320 25.24 -4.46 8.26
N ASN A 321 25.07 -4.09 6.99
CA ASN A 321 26.15 -3.52 6.19
C ASN A 321 26.42 -2.07 6.60
N GLU A 322 27.69 -1.66 6.52
CA GLU A 322 28.09 -0.28 6.64
C GLU A 322 27.51 0.51 5.46
N THR A 323 26.66 1.48 5.79
CA THR A 323 25.88 2.18 4.78
C THR A 323 25.59 3.62 5.17
N TYR A 324 25.36 4.44 4.16
CA TYR A 324 24.84 5.78 4.27
C TYR A 324 23.70 5.95 3.26
N ILE A 325 22.53 6.34 3.76
CA ILE A 325 21.30 6.54 3.00
C ILE A 325 20.79 7.96 3.26
N GLU A 326 20.47 8.69 2.20
CA GLU A 326 19.61 9.88 2.24
C GLU A 326 18.41 9.58 1.37
N ASP A 327 17.20 9.76 1.91
CA ASP A 327 16.00 9.32 1.23
C ASP A 327 14.82 10.27 1.48
N PHE A 328 13.98 10.37 0.46
CA PHE A 328 12.73 11.13 0.44
C PHE A 328 11.87 10.66 -0.74
N PRO A 329 10.53 10.73 -0.64
CA PRO A 329 9.67 10.28 -1.72
C PRO A 329 9.71 11.25 -2.92
N ARG A 330 9.74 10.71 -4.14
CA ARG A 330 9.56 11.49 -5.38
C ARG A 330 8.18 12.16 -5.45
N PHE A 331 7.15 11.45 -5.01
CA PHE A 331 5.75 11.90 -5.00
C PHE A 331 5.14 11.81 -3.60
N LYS A 332 4.41 12.85 -3.21
CA LYS A 332 3.77 12.97 -1.88
C LYS A 332 2.54 12.09 -1.70
N HIS A 333 1.81 11.78 -2.78
CA HIS A 333 0.63 10.93 -2.75
C HIS A 333 0.99 9.55 -3.33
N ARG A 334 1.01 8.51 -2.49
CA ARG A 334 1.30 7.11 -2.88
C ARG A 334 0.19 6.21 -2.36
N GLY A 335 -0.83 6.04 -3.20
CA GLY A 335 -2.12 5.48 -2.84
C GLY A 335 -2.29 3.99 -3.12
N LEU A 336 -3.10 3.32 -2.30
CA LEU A 336 -3.77 2.06 -2.62
C LEU A 336 -5.28 2.29 -2.45
N MET A 337 -6.05 2.01 -3.50
CA MET A 337 -7.51 2.03 -3.46
C MET A 337 -8.04 0.64 -3.14
N LEU A 338 -8.89 0.52 -2.11
CA LEU A 338 -9.68 -0.70 -1.88
C LEU A 338 -11.16 -0.37 -2.01
N ASP A 339 -11.82 -1.14 -2.86
CA ASP A 339 -13.27 -1.15 -3.03
C ASP A 339 -13.87 -2.18 -2.08
N THR A 340 -14.61 -1.66 -1.09
CA THR A 340 -15.28 -2.47 -0.07
C THR A 340 -16.80 -2.52 -0.25
N SER A 341 -17.29 -1.95 -1.35
CA SER A 341 -18.71 -1.99 -1.69
C SER A 341 -19.04 -3.14 -2.62
N ARG A 342 -18.25 -3.33 -3.69
CA ARG A 342 -18.46 -4.45 -4.63
C ARG A 342 -18.35 -5.78 -3.89
N HIS A 343 -17.43 -5.89 -2.95
CA HIS A 343 -17.39 -6.94 -1.95
C HIS A 343 -16.97 -6.37 -0.59
N TYR A 344 -17.65 -6.78 0.48
CA TYR A 344 -17.23 -6.41 1.83
C TYR A 344 -15.85 -6.99 2.15
N MET A 345 -14.96 -6.17 2.71
CA MET A 345 -13.67 -6.62 3.25
C MET A 345 -13.67 -6.48 4.77
N SER A 346 -13.39 -7.57 5.49
CA SER A 346 -13.28 -7.49 6.96
C SER A 346 -12.25 -6.46 7.41
N LYS A 347 -12.47 -5.84 8.58
CA LYS A 347 -11.51 -4.92 9.20
C LYS A 347 -10.11 -5.52 9.25
N SER A 348 -9.96 -6.80 9.59
CA SER A 348 -8.67 -7.50 9.60
C SER A 348 -7.95 -7.47 8.24
N VAL A 349 -8.66 -7.61 7.12
CA VAL A 349 -8.08 -7.52 5.77
C VAL A 349 -7.63 -6.09 5.46
N ILE A 350 -8.38 -5.08 5.89
CA ILE A 350 -7.98 -3.68 5.75
C ILE A 350 -6.70 -3.40 6.56
N LEU A 351 -6.65 -3.84 7.82
CA LEU A 351 -5.46 -3.67 8.67
C LEU A 351 -4.22 -4.38 8.09
N LEU A 352 -4.39 -5.57 7.49
CA LEU A 352 -3.34 -6.29 6.76
C LEU A 352 -2.79 -5.48 5.58
N ASN A 353 -3.67 -4.87 4.79
CA ASN A 353 -3.26 -4.00 3.68
C ASN A 353 -2.52 -2.76 4.19
N LEU A 354 -2.98 -2.11 5.25
CA LEU A 354 -2.30 -0.97 5.87
C LEU A 354 -0.90 -1.35 6.41
N GLU A 355 -0.74 -2.56 6.94
CA GLU A 355 0.57 -3.09 7.33
C GLU A 355 1.49 -3.23 6.11
N ALA A 356 1.02 -3.90 5.05
CA ALA A 356 1.78 -4.10 3.82
C ALA A 356 2.13 -2.78 3.11
N MET A 357 1.21 -1.82 3.11
CA MET A 357 1.44 -0.45 2.63
C MET A 357 2.59 0.21 3.39
N SER A 358 2.66 0.03 4.71
CA SER A 358 3.74 0.61 5.52
C SER A 358 5.12 0.05 5.17
N TYR A 359 5.23 -1.25 4.89
CA TYR A 359 6.47 -1.89 4.45
C TYR A 359 6.94 -1.38 3.09
N ASN A 360 5.99 -1.05 2.21
CA ASN A 360 6.25 -0.51 0.88
C ASN A 360 6.29 1.03 0.84
N LYS A 361 6.24 1.69 2.01
CA LYS A 361 6.21 3.15 2.16
C LYS A 361 5.07 3.84 1.39
N LEU A 362 3.96 3.14 1.11
CA LEU A 362 2.71 3.77 0.68
C LEU A 362 2.13 4.58 1.84
N ASN A 363 1.45 5.69 1.53
CA ASN A 363 1.04 6.66 2.54
C ASN A 363 -0.41 7.18 2.39
N VAL A 364 -1.17 6.69 1.41
CA VAL A 364 -2.59 6.99 1.26
C VAL A 364 -3.37 5.70 1.10
N PHE A 365 -4.32 5.47 1.99
CA PHE A 365 -5.37 4.48 1.83
C PHE A 365 -6.61 5.18 1.29
N HIS A 366 -6.90 4.95 0.01
CA HIS A 366 -8.11 5.42 -0.64
C HIS A 366 -9.19 4.37 -0.40
N TRP A 367 -10.15 4.69 0.45
CA TRP A 367 -11.18 3.75 0.85
C TRP A 367 -12.46 4.04 0.06
N HIS A 368 -12.65 3.30 -1.03
CA HIS A 368 -13.90 3.29 -1.78
C HIS A 368 -14.93 2.46 -1.01
N ILE A 369 -15.66 3.16 -0.13
CA ILE A 369 -16.41 2.53 0.98
C ILE A 369 -17.84 2.16 0.59
N VAL A 370 -18.44 2.85 -0.39
CA VAL A 370 -19.82 2.64 -0.85
C VAL A 370 -19.90 2.74 -2.37
N ASP A 371 -20.84 2.01 -2.98
CA ASP A 371 -21.10 2.01 -4.44
C ASP A 371 -22.53 1.46 -4.70
N ASP A 372 -22.87 1.11 -5.92
CA ASP A 372 -24.15 0.57 -6.35
C ASP A 372 -24.55 -0.73 -5.63
N GLN A 373 -23.58 -1.59 -5.35
CA GLN A 373 -23.82 -2.95 -4.89
C GLN A 373 -24.07 -3.02 -3.38
N SER A 374 -23.37 -2.21 -2.58
CA SER A 374 -23.64 -2.14 -1.14
C SER A 374 -23.30 -0.80 -0.49
N PHE A 375 -23.90 -0.58 0.68
CA PHE A 375 -23.63 0.55 1.56
C PHE A 375 -23.20 0.04 2.95
N PRO A 376 -21.94 -0.43 3.11
CA PRO A 376 -21.48 -0.99 4.38
C PRO A 376 -21.14 0.09 5.43
N TYR A 377 -21.02 1.36 5.06
CA TYR A 377 -20.79 2.46 6.01
C TYR A 377 -22.00 2.65 6.94
N GLN A 378 -21.82 2.47 8.25
CA GLN A 378 -22.89 2.68 9.23
C GLN A 378 -22.98 4.17 9.62
N SER A 379 -23.86 4.89 8.95
CA SER A 379 -24.15 6.30 9.27
C SER A 379 -24.98 6.44 10.55
N HIS A 380 -24.63 7.40 11.42
CA HIS A 380 -25.47 7.76 12.57
C HIS A 380 -26.63 8.67 12.17
N ALA A 381 -26.40 9.57 11.21
CA ALA A 381 -27.37 10.49 10.66
C ALA A 381 -28.46 9.77 9.85
N PHE A 382 -28.11 8.63 9.24
CA PHE A 382 -28.97 7.83 8.37
C PHE A 382 -28.73 6.32 8.58
N PRO A 383 -29.13 5.74 9.74
CA PRO A 383 -28.89 4.33 10.04
C PRO A 383 -29.45 3.36 8.98
N GLU A 384 -30.55 3.74 8.35
CA GLU A 384 -31.22 3.01 7.27
C GLU A 384 -30.36 2.79 6.01
N LEU A 385 -29.33 3.61 5.78
CA LEU A 385 -28.42 3.41 4.63
C LEU A 385 -27.75 2.05 4.71
N SER A 386 -27.10 1.74 5.84
CA SER A 386 -26.50 0.43 6.07
C SER A 386 -27.53 -0.67 6.33
N ALA A 387 -28.59 -0.38 7.08
CA ALA A 387 -29.60 -1.39 7.41
C ALA A 387 -30.32 -1.97 6.19
N LYS A 388 -30.42 -1.21 5.09
CA LYS A 388 -31.02 -1.66 3.83
C LYS A 388 -30.02 -1.86 2.69
N GLY A 389 -28.88 -1.20 2.75
CA GLY A 389 -27.88 -1.17 1.68
C GLY A 389 -26.69 -2.10 1.90
N ALA A 390 -26.40 -2.55 3.11
CA ALA A 390 -25.34 -3.53 3.34
C ALA A 390 -25.76 -4.92 2.83
N TYR A 391 -24.77 -5.77 2.50
CA TYR A 391 -25.06 -7.15 2.09
C TYR A 391 -25.70 -7.99 3.20
N ARG A 392 -25.36 -7.70 4.46
CA ARG A 392 -25.86 -8.35 5.68
C ARG A 392 -25.67 -7.38 6.85
N GLU A 393 -26.49 -7.50 7.89
CA GLU A 393 -26.50 -6.55 9.03
C GLU A 393 -25.16 -6.44 9.78
N ASP A 394 -24.35 -7.50 9.78
CA ASP A 394 -23.02 -7.59 10.39
C ASP A 394 -21.87 -7.28 9.42
N LEU A 395 -22.14 -7.17 8.11
CA LEU A 395 -21.14 -6.80 7.10
C LEU A 395 -21.11 -5.28 6.91
N VAL A 396 -20.89 -4.58 8.01
CA VAL A 396 -20.88 -3.11 8.10
C VAL A 396 -19.58 -2.61 8.73
N TYR A 397 -19.27 -1.35 8.51
CA TYR A 397 -18.20 -0.62 9.19
C TYR A 397 -18.83 0.34 10.19
N THR A 398 -18.73 0.00 11.47
CA THR A 398 -19.20 0.85 12.56
C THR A 398 -18.26 2.03 12.78
N SER A 399 -18.71 3.08 13.46
CA SER A 399 -17.84 4.21 13.87
C SER A 399 -16.62 3.74 14.69
N LYS A 400 -16.77 2.64 15.45
CA LYS A 400 -15.69 2.00 16.19
C LYS A 400 -14.66 1.38 15.23
N ASP A 401 -15.12 0.60 14.24
CA ASP A 401 -14.23 0.01 13.23
C ASP A 401 -13.45 1.06 12.45
N ILE A 402 -14.13 2.13 12.04
CA ILE A 402 -13.52 3.24 11.32
C ILE A 402 -12.47 3.92 12.19
N SER A 403 -12.78 4.24 13.45
CA SER A 403 -11.82 4.85 14.38
C SER A 403 -10.58 3.99 14.58
N GLU A 404 -10.74 2.67 14.73
CA GLU A 404 -9.61 1.73 14.85
C GLU A 404 -8.75 1.69 13.58
N ILE A 405 -9.38 1.69 12.39
CA ILE A 405 -8.69 1.72 11.09
C ILE A 405 -7.90 3.04 10.93
N LEU A 406 -8.52 4.18 11.28
CA LEU A 406 -7.88 5.50 11.22
C LEU A 406 -6.65 5.58 12.12
N GLU A 407 -6.76 5.13 13.37
CA GLU A 407 -5.63 5.11 14.31
C GLU A 407 -4.53 4.14 13.85
N PHE A 408 -4.89 2.95 13.37
CA PHE A 408 -3.92 1.98 12.86
C PHE A 408 -3.12 2.55 11.67
N ALA A 409 -3.79 3.26 10.77
CA ALA A 409 -3.16 3.96 9.65
C ALA A 409 -2.27 5.12 10.14
N ARG A 410 -2.75 5.93 11.11
CA ARG A 410 -2.01 7.04 11.72
C ARG A 410 -0.67 6.59 12.32
N PHE A 411 -0.66 5.48 13.06
CA PHE A 411 0.56 4.88 13.63
C PHE A 411 1.57 4.37 12.59
N ARG A 412 1.20 4.32 11.31
CA ARG A 412 2.04 3.95 10.15
C ARG A 412 2.30 5.11 9.20
N GLY A 413 1.83 6.31 9.54
CA GLY A 413 1.91 7.49 8.67
C GLY A 413 1.16 7.28 7.37
N ILE A 414 -0.01 6.66 7.43
CA ILE A 414 -0.91 6.44 6.29
C ILE A 414 -2.14 7.32 6.50
N ARG A 415 -2.44 8.14 5.50
CA ARG A 415 -3.66 8.94 5.39
C ARG A 415 -4.81 8.05 4.95
N VAL A 416 -6.01 8.26 5.48
CA VAL A 416 -7.21 7.53 5.05
C VAL A 416 -8.14 8.54 4.40
N ILE A 417 -8.32 8.40 3.09
CA ILE A 417 -9.20 9.26 2.29
C ILE A 417 -10.41 8.40 1.91
N PRO A 418 -11.58 8.62 2.51
CA PRO A 418 -12.77 7.90 2.11
C PRO A 418 -13.30 8.43 0.78
N GLU A 419 -13.96 7.57 0.03
CA GLU A 419 -14.73 7.93 -1.14
C GLU A 419 -16.21 7.62 -0.94
N PHE A 420 -17.03 8.67 -1.11
CA PHE A 420 -18.48 8.55 -1.24
C PHE A 420 -18.85 9.03 -2.63
N ASP A 421 -18.85 8.09 -3.57
CA ASP A 421 -19.03 8.38 -4.98
C ASP A 421 -20.45 8.91 -5.27
N ILE A 422 -20.50 10.04 -5.98
CA ILE A 422 -21.73 10.73 -6.37
C ILE A 422 -21.51 11.47 -7.71
N PRO A 423 -22.57 11.74 -8.49
CA PRO A 423 -23.95 11.27 -8.32
C PRO A 423 -24.19 9.85 -8.87
N GLY A 424 -23.24 9.29 -9.62
CA GLY A 424 -23.25 7.88 -10.06
C GLY A 424 -23.07 6.92 -8.88
N HIS A 425 -22.94 5.62 -9.14
CA HIS A 425 -22.53 4.62 -8.14
C HIS A 425 -23.29 4.66 -6.80
N THR A 426 -24.59 4.99 -6.84
CA THR A 426 -25.43 5.25 -5.66
C THR A 426 -26.68 4.38 -5.59
N ARG A 427 -26.75 3.29 -6.36
CA ARG A 427 -27.92 2.39 -6.34
C ARG A 427 -28.20 1.84 -4.95
N SER A 428 -27.20 1.57 -4.12
CA SER A 428 -27.42 1.11 -2.73
C SER A 428 -28.14 2.15 -1.86
N VAL A 429 -27.94 3.45 -2.13
CA VAL A 429 -28.65 4.56 -1.46
C VAL A 429 -30.16 4.52 -1.77
N SER A 430 -30.52 4.13 -3.00
CA SER A 430 -31.93 4.04 -3.44
C SER A 430 -32.79 3.09 -2.61
N LEU A 431 -32.16 2.12 -1.93
CA LEU A 431 -32.86 1.13 -1.09
C LEU A 431 -33.45 1.77 0.18
N SER A 432 -32.86 2.87 0.64
CA SER A 432 -33.32 3.61 1.83
C SER A 432 -33.90 4.98 1.50
N HIS A 433 -33.33 5.68 0.51
CA HIS A 433 -33.71 7.03 0.10
C HIS A 433 -34.09 7.08 -1.39
N PRO A 434 -35.11 6.33 -1.85
CA PRO A 434 -35.54 6.34 -3.25
C PRO A 434 -35.99 7.73 -3.71
N GLU A 435 -36.37 8.60 -2.79
CA GLU A 435 -36.87 9.92 -3.08
C GLU A 435 -35.79 10.88 -3.61
N ILE A 436 -34.50 10.69 -3.28
CA ILE A 436 -33.42 11.55 -3.81
C ILE A 436 -32.82 11.05 -5.12
N MET A 437 -33.28 9.90 -5.62
CA MET A 437 -32.76 9.27 -6.83
C MET A 437 -33.52 9.69 -8.08
N SER A 438 -32.88 9.66 -9.24
CA SER A 438 -33.56 9.85 -10.51
C SER A 438 -34.33 8.61 -10.96
N GLN A 439 -35.55 8.83 -11.44
CA GLN A 439 -36.45 7.79 -11.94
C GLN A 439 -36.26 7.63 -13.45
N CYS A 440 -35.35 6.75 -13.86
CA CYS A 440 -35.05 6.54 -15.28
C CYS A 440 -36.19 5.86 -16.05
N SER A 441 -36.98 5.04 -15.35
CA SER A 441 -38.14 4.37 -15.93
C SER A 441 -39.13 4.01 -14.84
N GLN A 442 -40.35 4.53 -14.97
CA GLN A 442 -41.46 4.18 -14.07
C GLN A 442 -41.84 2.69 -14.16
N LYS A 443 -41.43 1.98 -15.21
CA LYS A 443 -41.84 0.59 -15.47
C LYS A 443 -40.90 -0.45 -14.86
N THR A 444 -39.63 -0.12 -14.64
CA THR A 444 -38.63 -1.10 -14.18
C THR A 444 -38.29 -0.98 -12.70
N GLY A 445 -38.70 0.11 -12.03
CA GLY A 445 -38.29 0.38 -10.65
C GLY A 445 -36.78 0.64 -10.50
N TYR A 446 -36.09 0.88 -11.62
CA TYR A 446 -34.66 1.19 -11.63
C TYR A 446 -34.44 2.67 -11.31
N PHE A 447 -33.67 2.91 -10.26
CA PHE A 447 -33.14 4.22 -9.91
C PHE A 447 -31.78 4.40 -10.57
N GLY A 448 -31.58 5.56 -11.20
CA GLY A 448 -30.29 5.95 -11.74
C GLY A 448 -29.51 6.83 -10.76
N PRO A 449 -28.68 7.76 -11.26
CA PRO A 449 -27.89 8.65 -10.41
C PRO A 449 -28.76 9.50 -9.46
N LEU A 450 -28.13 10.10 -8.44
CA LEU A 450 -28.78 11.11 -7.60
C LEU A 450 -29.45 12.19 -8.45
N ASN A 451 -30.63 12.65 -8.05
CA ASN A 451 -31.40 13.61 -8.80
C ASN A 451 -30.93 15.05 -8.51
N PRO A 452 -30.33 15.76 -9.48
CA PRO A 452 -29.76 17.08 -9.26
C PRO A 452 -30.80 18.21 -9.19
N ALA A 453 -32.04 17.97 -9.62
CA ALA A 453 -33.12 18.95 -9.60
C ALA A 453 -33.84 19.05 -8.24
N LEU A 454 -33.59 18.09 -7.33
CA LEU A 454 -34.29 18.00 -6.05
C LEU A 454 -33.47 18.65 -4.92
N ASN A 455 -34.03 19.66 -4.26
CA ASN A 455 -33.38 20.31 -3.10
C ASN A 455 -33.08 19.32 -1.97
N ARG A 456 -33.94 18.31 -1.78
CA ARG A 456 -33.75 17.25 -0.77
C ARG A 456 -32.47 16.44 -0.99
N THR A 457 -31.99 16.30 -2.22
CA THR A 457 -30.69 15.66 -2.52
C THR A 457 -29.56 16.39 -1.81
N TYR A 458 -29.53 17.73 -1.90
CA TYR A 458 -28.49 18.53 -1.27
C TYR A 458 -28.65 18.61 0.26
N THR A 459 -29.88 18.58 0.78
CA THR A 459 -30.11 18.46 2.23
C THR A 459 -29.61 17.13 2.78
N PHE A 460 -29.83 16.03 2.05
CA PHE A 460 -29.29 14.71 2.39
C PHE A 460 -27.76 14.74 2.39
N LEU A 461 -27.14 15.21 1.30
CA LEU A 461 -25.68 15.31 1.19
C LEU A 461 -25.07 16.22 2.26
N GLU A 462 -25.72 17.33 2.61
CA GLU A 462 -25.24 18.23 3.66
C GLU A 462 -25.16 17.52 5.00
N LYS A 463 -26.20 16.77 5.37
CA LYS A 463 -26.22 16.03 6.64
C LYS A 463 -25.20 14.89 6.64
N LEU A 464 -25.08 14.14 5.54
CA LEU A 464 -24.12 13.04 5.41
C LEU A 464 -22.67 13.57 5.45
N PHE A 465 -22.37 14.63 4.71
CA PHE A 465 -21.02 15.23 4.68
C PHE A 465 -20.60 15.82 6.02
N ASN A 466 -21.50 16.43 6.79
CA ASN A 466 -21.17 16.89 8.14
C ASN A 466 -20.70 15.72 9.03
N GLU A 467 -21.35 14.56 8.93
CA GLU A 467 -20.95 13.35 9.66
C GLU A 467 -19.61 12.80 9.15
N VAL A 468 -19.50 12.55 7.84
CA VAL A 468 -18.30 11.96 7.24
C VAL A 468 -17.07 12.85 7.50
N PHE A 469 -17.19 14.17 7.35
CA PHE A 469 -16.08 15.09 7.59
C PHE A 469 -15.75 15.20 9.08
N SER A 470 -16.68 14.89 10.00
CA SER A 470 -16.36 14.84 11.42
C SER A 470 -15.55 13.59 11.80
N LEU A 471 -15.79 12.48 11.09
CA LEU A 471 -15.17 11.18 11.36
C LEU A 471 -13.82 11.01 10.65
N PHE A 472 -13.72 11.37 9.37
CA PHE A 472 -12.50 11.24 8.58
C PHE A 472 -11.72 12.54 8.58
N VAL A 473 -10.57 12.52 9.25
CA VAL A 473 -9.76 13.70 9.60
C VAL A 473 -8.81 14.18 8.48
N ASP A 474 -8.70 13.47 7.37
CA ASP A 474 -7.86 13.91 6.26
C ASP A 474 -8.40 15.20 5.63
N GLU A 475 -7.49 16.06 5.14
CA GLU A 475 -7.84 17.32 4.49
C GLU A 475 -8.60 17.12 3.17
N TYR A 476 -8.59 15.90 2.61
CA TYR A 476 -9.24 15.54 1.37
C TYR A 476 -10.41 14.58 1.60
N ILE A 477 -11.44 14.73 0.75
CA ILE A 477 -12.53 13.77 0.56
C ILE A 477 -12.58 13.42 -0.93
N HIS A 478 -12.70 12.13 -1.26
CA HIS A 478 -12.99 11.72 -2.63
C HIS A 478 -14.51 11.67 -2.81
N LEU A 479 -15.04 12.35 -3.84
CA LEU A 479 -16.48 12.34 -4.14
C LEU A 479 -16.81 11.65 -5.46
N GLY A 480 -15.83 10.95 -6.02
CA GLY A 480 -15.98 10.15 -7.23
C GLY A 480 -16.31 11.00 -8.44
N GLY A 481 -17.47 10.74 -9.04
CA GLY A 481 -17.99 11.48 -10.20
C GLY A 481 -17.67 10.86 -11.55
N ASP A 482 -17.25 9.60 -11.57
CA ASP A 482 -17.07 8.78 -12.74
C ASP A 482 -18.39 8.21 -13.25
N GLU A 483 -18.37 7.81 -14.53
CA GLU A 483 -19.38 6.99 -15.22
C GLU A 483 -20.85 7.40 -15.03
N VAL A 484 -21.13 8.69 -14.80
CA VAL A 484 -22.49 9.18 -14.55
C VAL A 484 -23.41 8.89 -15.74
N GLU A 485 -24.42 8.05 -15.52
CA GLU A 485 -25.44 7.71 -16.52
C GLU A 485 -26.43 8.86 -16.75
N THR A 486 -25.97 9.92 -17.40
CA THR A 486 -26.76 11.16 -17.63
C THR A 486 -27.99 10.96 -18.53
N VAL A 487 -28.09 9.83 -19.24
CA VAL A 487 -29.27 9.47 -20.04
C VAL A 487 -30.50 9.31 -19.17
N CYS A 488 -30.35 8.75 -17.96
CA CYS A 488 -31.44 8.57 -17.01
C CYS A 488 -32.16 9.88 -16.65
N TRP A 489 -31.40 10.97 -16.53
CA TRP A 489 -31.93 12.27 -16.15
C TRP A 489 -32.92 12.86 -17.17
N LYS A 490 -32.76 12.52 -18.46
CA LYS A 490 -33.68 13.01 -19.51
C LYS A 490 -35.11 12.50 -19.33
N SER A 491 -35.27 11.35 -18.69
CA SER A 491 -36.57 10.71 -18.46
C SER A 491 -37.15 10.99 -17.08
N ASP A 492 -36.41 11.68 -16.19
CA ASP A 492 -36.90 11.94 -14.84
C ASP A 492 -37.99 13.04 -14.84
N PRO A 493 -39.16 12.82 -14.23
CA PRO A 493 -40.25 13.79 -14.25
C PRO A 493 -39.92 15.15 -13.63
N HIS A 494 -39.11 15.20 -12.57
CA HIS A 494 -38.77 16.45 -11.91
C HIS A 494 -37.80 17.27 -12.76
N ILE A 495 -36.86 16.58 -13.41
CA ILE A 495 -35.95 17.20 -14.37
C ILE A 495 -36.77 17.72 -15.55
N MET A 496 -37.58 16.89 -16.20
CA MET A 496 -38.44 17.31 -17.32
C MET A 496 -39.33 18.51 -16.95
N GLN A 497 -39.93 18.52 -15.76
CA GLN A 497 -40.74 19.64 -15.29
C GLN A 497 -39.91 20.92 -15.15
N SER A 498 -38.70 20.83 -14.59
CA SER A 498 -37.80 21.99 -14.51
C SER A 498 -37.36 22.49 -15.89
N GLU A 499 -37.23 21.60 -16.87
CA GLU A 499 -36.88 21.97 -18.25
C GLU A 499 -38.01 22.66 -19.01
N GLN A 500 -39.27 22.40 -18.67
CA GLN A 500 -40.41 23.10 -19.30
C GLN A 500 -40.37 24.62 -19.10
N TYR A 501 -39.65 25.10 -18.08
CA TYR A 501 -39.53 26.53 -17.77
C TYR A 501 -38.25 27.17 -18.31
N SER A 502 -37.34 26.43 -18.97
CA SER A 502 -36.18 27.02 -19.63
C SER A 502 -35.62 26.19 -20.78
N THR A 503 -35.24 26.85 -21.88
CA THR A 503 -34.79 26.22 -23.13
C THR A 503 -33.33 25.77 -23.12
N GLN A 504 -32.62 25.87 -22.00
CA GLN A 504 -31.16 25.70 -21.92
C GLN A 504 -30.68 24.42 -21.25
N PHE A 505 -31.59 23.55 -20.83
CA PHE A 505 -31.20 22.37 -20.05
C PHE A 505 -30.77 21.21 -20.94
N SER A 506 -29.66 20.57 -20.54
CA SER A 506 -29.09 19.37 -21.13
C SER A 506 -28.54 18.50 -20.01
N PRO A 507 -28.26 17.21 -20.23
CA PRO A 507 -27.66 16.39 -19.17
C PRO A 507 -26.30 16.95 -18.70
N THR A 508 -25.54 17.60 -19.59
CA THR A 508 -24.33 18.34 -19.24
C THR A 508 -24.62 19.51 -18.32
N PHE A 509 -25.71 20.26 -18.55
CA PHE A 509 -26.14 21.32 -17.64
C PHE A 509 -26.39 20.75 -16.23
N TRP A 510 -27.12 19.64 -16.12
CA TRP A 510 -27.48 19.06 -14.82
C TRP A 510 -26.26 18.50 -14.08
N ASN A 511 -25.32 17.91 -14.79
CA ASN A 511 -24.05 17.47 -14.21
C ASN A 511 -23.25 18.68 -13.67
N ASN A 512 -23.13 19.75 -14.46
CA ASN A 512 -22.49 20.99 -14.05
C ASN A 512 -23.21 21.64 -12.84
N TYR A 513 -24.54 21.69 -12.88
CA TYR A 513 -25.35 22.20 -11.78
C TYR A 513 -25.10 21.41 -10.49
N PHE A 514 -25.15 20.08 -10.55
CA PHE A 514 -24.90 19.19 -9.42
C PHE A 514 -23.54 19.48 -8.79
N TRP A 515 -22.47 19.44 -9.58
CA TRP A 515 -21.12 19.68 -9.05
C TRP A 515 -20.91 21.09 -8.54
N ARG A 516 -21.56 22.10 -9.13
CA ARG A 516 -21.55 23.45 -8.57
C ARG A 516 -22.21 23.48 -7.18
N GLN A 517 -23.35 22.81 -7.01
CA GLN A 517 -24.02 22.71 -5.70
C GLN A 517 -23.17 21.95 -4.69
N VAL A 518 -22.58 20.81 -5.06
CA VAL A 518 -21.70 20.00 -4.21
C VAL A 518 -20.46 20.80 -3.77
N GLN A 519 -19.78 21.46 -4.70
CA GLN A 519 -18.61 22.30 -4.38
C GLN A 519 -18.99 23.44 -3.42
N ASN A 520 -20.13 24.10 -3.65
CA ASN A 520 -20.62 25.15 -2.78
C ASN A 520 -21.00 24.61 -1.40
N LEU A 521 -21.62 23.43 -1.33
CA LEU A 521 -21.99 22.76 -0.10
C LEU A 521 -20.76 22.42 0.75
N VAL A 522 -19.76 21.76 0.18
CA VAL A 522 -18.50 21.43 0.89
C VAL A 522 -17.81 22.69 1.41
N THR A 523 -17.85 23.77 0.61
CA THR A 523 -17.32 25.08 1.03
C THR A 523 -18.10 25.71 2.17
N ARG A 524 -19.43 25.63 2.14
CA ARG A 524 -20.29 26.11 3.23
C ARG A 524 -19.99 25.36 4.52
N ILE A 525 -19.91 24.02 4.47
CA ILE A 525 -19.57 23.19 5.63
C ILE A 525 -18.21 23.62 6.22
N GLY A 526 -17.17 23.74 5.40
CA GLY A 526 -15.83 24.16 5.86
C GLY A 526 -15.70 25.62 6.28
N ASN A 527 -16.64 26.50 5.88
CA ASN A 527 -16.74 27.88 6.36
C ASN A 527 -17.50 27.95 7.69
N SER A 528 -18.52 27.12 7.87
CA SER A 528 -19.31 27.03 9.10
C SER A 528 -18.54 26.34 10.23
N ASN A 529 -17.72 25.34 9.91
CA ASN A 529 -16.81 24.69 10.84
C ASN A 529 -15.45 24.43 10.17
N PRO A 530 -14.39 25.18 10.54
CA PRO A 530 -13.05 25.01 9.99
C PRO A 530 -12.48 23.58 10.12
N ASP A 531 -12.85 22.83 11.16
CA ASP A 531 -12.39 21.45 11.37
C ASP A 531 -12.97 20.48 10.33
N LEU A 532 -14.11 20.83 9.74
CA LEU A 532 -14.79 20.07 8.68
C LEU A 532 -14.39 20.53 7.26
N ARG A 533 -13.40 21.42 7.15
CA ARG A 533 -12.92 21.89 5.84
C ARG A 533 -12.30 20.73 5.07
N ARG A 534 -12.79 20.50 3.86
CA ARG A 534 -12.24 19.48 2.95
C ARG A 534 -11.93 20.06 1.57
N ASN A 535 -10.84 19.58 0.99
CA ASN A 535 -10.53 19.70 -0.43
C ASN A 535 -11.08 18.46 -1.16
N LEU A 536 -11.43 18.62 -2.43
CA LEU A 536 -12.04 17.54 -3.20
C LEU A 536 -10.97 16.74 -3.94
N ILE A 537 -11.16 15.42 -3.99
CA ILE A 537 -10.65 14.57 -5.06
C ILE A 537 -11.85 14.10 -5.87
N VAL A 538 -11.72 14.15 -7.19
CA VAL A 538 -12.74 13.69 -8.13
C VAL A 538 -12.07 12.91 -9.26
N TRP A 539 -12.79 11.96 -9.84
CA TRP A 539 -12.35 11.31 -11.07
C TRP A 539 -12.35 12.31 -12.24
N GLN A 540 -11.52 12.01 -13.25
CA GLN A 540 -11.34 12.87 -14.42
C GLN A 540 -12.63 13.22 -15.17
N ASP A 541 -13.64 12.36 -15.10
CA ASP A 541 -14.95 12.49 -15.77
C ASP A 541 -15.70 13.76 -15.37
N VAL A 542 -15.50 14.24 -14.14
CA VAL A 542 -16.07 15.51 -13.69
C VAL A 542 -15.63 16.66 -14.60
N LEU A 543 -14.37 16.67 -15.05
CA LEU A 543 -13.86 17.74 -15.92
C LEU A 543 -14.36 17.63 -17.36
N ASN A 544 -14.90 16.47 -17.77
CA ASN A 544 -15.51 16.33 -19.09
C ASN A 544 -16.87 17.03 -19.19
N HIS A 545 -17.52 17.30 -18.04
CA HIS A 545 -18.90 17.77 -18.00
C HIS A 545 -19.12 19.04 -17.16
N VAL A 546 -18.13 19.43 -16.35
CA VAL A 546 -18.21 20.59 -15.45
C VAL A 546 -17.27 21.69 -15.92
N THR A 547 -17.82 22.90 -16.10
CA THR A 547 -17.06 24.03 -16.65
C THR A 547 -16.07 24.63 -15.65
N GLU A 548 -16.40 24.58 -14.35
CA GLU A 548 -15.60 25.19 -13.29
C GLU A 548 -15.43 24.23 -12.11
N VAL A 549 -14.28 23.56 -12.07
CA VAL A 549 -13.83 22.79 -10.91
C VAL A 549 -12.82 23.64 -10.14
N LYS A 550 -12.97 23.73 -8.81
CA LYS A 550 -12.03 24.47 -7.94
C LYS A 550 -10.60 23.98 -8.14
N LYS A 551 -9.66 24.92 -8.28
CA LYS A 551 -8.22 24.62 -8.50
C LYS A 551 -7.55 23.93 -7.31
N THR A 552 -8.15 24.00 -6.12
CA THR A 552 -7.71 23.23 -4.94
C THR A 552 -8.09 21.75 -5.01
N SER A 553 -8.95 21.35 -5.95
CA SER A 553 -9.35 19.95 -6.13
C SER A 553 -8.26 19.15 -6.86
N LEU A 554 -8.03 17.92 -6.42
CA LEU A 554 -7.18 16.94 -7.10
C LEU A 554 -8.02 16.16 -8.11
N ILE A 555 -7.47 15.95 -9.30
CA ILE A 555 -8.13 15.18 -10.35
C ILE A 555 -7.47 13.81 -10.45
N GLN A 556 -8.22 12.74 -10.19
CA GLN A 556 -7.72 11.39 -10.32
C GLN A 556 -7.93 10.90 -11.75
N VAL A 557 -6.82 10.66 -12.45
CA VAL A 557 -6.78 10.28 -13.87
C VAL A 557 -6.63 8.77 -13.96
N TRP A 558 -7.55 8.12 -14.68
CA TRP A 558 -7.69 6.67 -14.70
C TRP A 558 -7.75 6.05 -16.11
N SER A 559 -8.05 6.83 -17.15
CA SER A 559 -8.21 6.30 -18.51
C SER A 559 -7.52 7.10 -19.61
N THR A 560 -7.16 8.37 -19.39
CA THR A 560 -6.60 9.25 -20.43
C THR A 560 -5.23 9.83 -20.07
N SER A 561 -4.63 10.53 -21.04
CA SER A 561 -3.45 11.36 -20.79
C SER A 561 -3.76 12.50 -19.80
N PRO A 562 -2.85 12.80 -18.86
CA PRO A 562 -3.07 13.83 -17.84
C PRO A 562 -2.83 15.28 -18.32
N THR A 563 -2.25 15.48 -19.51
CA THR A 563 -1.73 16.79 -19.96
C THR A 563 -2.80 17.87 -20.01
N SER A 564 -4.02 17.54 -20.44
CA SER A 564 -5.13 18.49 -20.53
C SER A 564 -5.53 19.04 -19.16
N TYR A 565 -5.52 18.22 -18.11
CA TYR A 565 -5.89 18.62 -16.75
C TYR A 565 -4.80 19.49 -16.11
N LEU A 566 -3.53 19.15 -16.35
CA LEU A 566 -2.38 19.95 -15.93
C LEU A 566 -2.38 21.32 -16.61
N SER A 567 -2.66 21.39 -17.92
CA SER A 567 -2.74 22.66 -18.66
C SER A 567 -3.86 23.60 -18.17
N GLN A 568 -4.90 23.02 -17.58
CA GLN A 568 -5.98 23.77 -16.93
C GLN A 568 -5.58 24.23 -15.51
N GLY A 569 -4.39 23.89 -15.02
CA GLY A 569 -3.88 24.30 -13.70
C GLY A 569 -4.39 23.45 -12.54
N HIS A 570 -4.83 22.21 -12.80
CA HIS A 570 -5.18 21.26 -11.75
C HIS A 570 -3.98 20.40 -11.35
N ASN A 571 -3.93 20.02 -10.07
CA ASN A 571 -3.07 18.94 -9.60
C ASN A 571 -3.75 17.60 -9.85
N ILE A 572 -2.97 16.55 -10.09
CA ILE A 572 -3.50 15.22 -10.43
C ILE A 572 -3.04 14.14 -9.46
N VAL A 573 -3.86 13.10 -9.35
CA VAL A 573 -3.45 11.76 -8.88
C VAL A 573 -3.50 10.84 -10.11
N TYR A 574 -2.45 10.09 -10.38
CA TYR A 574 -2.37 9.25 -11.58
C TYR A 574 -2.60 7.78 -11.23
N SER A 575 -3.50 7.12 -11.95
CA SER A 575 -3.86 5.71 -11.72
C SER A 575 -3.99 4.88 -13.01
N THR A 576 -3.92 5.51 -14.19
CA THR A 576 -4.24 4.91 -15.50
C THR A 576 -3.55 3.58 -15.80
N CYS A 577 -2.27 3.42 -15.41
CA CYS A 577 -1.55 2.18 -15.67
C CYS A 577 -1.64 1.14 -14.53
N TRP A 578 -2.24 1.49 -13.39
CA TRP A 578 -2.22 0.74 -12.12
C TRP A 578 -3.58 0.15 -11.71
N TYR A 579 -4.39 -0.28 -12.67
CA TYR A 579 -5.57 -1.13 -12.42
C TYR A 579 -5.11 -2.57 -12.13
N LEU A 580 -5.02 -2.93 -10.85
CA LEU A 580 -4.55 -4.25 -10.39
C LEU A 580 -5.62 -5.35 -10.49
N ASP A 581 -6.88 -4.99 -10.65
CA ASP A 581 -8.04 -5.86 -10.84
C ASP A 581 -8.13 -6.44 -12.26
N SER A 582 -7.54 -5.76 -13.25
CA SER A 582 -7.52 -6.22 -14.64
C SER A 582 -6.56 -7.40 -14.84
N LEU A 583 -7.03 -8.60 -14.51
CA LEU A 583 -6.26 -9.86 -14.66
C LEU A 583 -6.24 -10.37 -16.11
N ASN A 584 -7.13 -9.89 -16.98
CA ASN A 584 -7.27 -10.34 -18.36
C ASN A 584 -6.16 -9.81 -19.28
N ASP A 585 -5.63 -8.63 -18.95
CA ASP A 585 -4.39 -8.11 -19.50
C ASP A 585 -3.33 -8.41 -18.45
N ILE A 586 -2.70 -9.59 -18.48
CA ILE A 586 -1.77 -10.07 -17.43
C ILE A 586 -0.54 -9.15 -17.39
N LYS A 587 -0.72 -7.96 -16.81
CA LYS A 587 0.33 -7.02 -16.51
C LYS A 587 1.21 -7.69 -15.48
N ARG A 588 2.47 -7.86 -15.85
CA ARG A 588 3.49 -8.29 -14.90
C ARG A 588 3.75 -7.13 -13.97
N TRP A 589 4.27 -7.41 -12.78
CA TRP A 589 4.73 -6.36 -11.87
C TRP A 589 5.71 -5.38 -12.54
N THR A 590 6.46 -5.84 -13.55
CA THR A 590 7.35 -5.02 -14.37
C THR A 590 6.62 -3.94 -15.15
N ASP A 591 5.41 -4.20 -15.62
CA ASP A 591 4.64 -3.24 -16.41
C ASP A 591 4.15 -2.10 -15.53
N PHE A 592 3.69 -2.43 -14.31
CA PHE A 592 3.37 -1.43 -13.29
C PHE A 592 4.61 -0.64 -12.85
N TYR A 593 5.77 -1.29 -12.73
CA TYR A 593 7.03 -0.66 -12.32
C TYR A 593 7.63 0.27 -13.38
N LEU A 594 7.49 -0.08 -14.67
CA LEU A 594 8.00 0.71 -15.79
C LEU A 594 7.09 1.90 -16.13
N CYS A 595 5.86 1.92 -15.62
CA CYS A 595 5.00 3.09 -15.72
C CYS A 595 5.55 4.24 -14.88
N ASP A 596 5.93 5.35 -15.53
CA ASP A 596 6.38 6.58 -14.87
C ASP A 596 5.41 7.72 -15.23
N PRO A 597 4.61 8.22 -14.28
CA PRO A 597 3.70 9.35 -14.51
C PRO A 597 4.39 10.60 -15.05
N ALA A 598 5.70 10.79 -14.83
CA ALA A 598 6.42 11.93 -15.38
C ALA A 598 6.62 11.85 -16.90
N ASN A 599 6.68 10.65 -17.47
CA ASN A 599 6.80 10.48 -18.93
C ASN A 599 5.51 10.88 -19.68
N GLU A 600 4.38 10.91 -18.98
CA GLU A 600 3.08 11.31 -19.53
C GLU A 600 2.88 12.84 -19.55
N ILE A 601 3.84 13.59 -19.00
CA ILE A 601 3.77 15.05 -18.81
C ILE A 601 4.74 15.78 -19.76
N ASP A 602 5.73 15.08 -20.33
CA ASP A 602 6.81 15.63 -21.17
C ASP A 602 6.47 15.83 -22.66
#